data_AF-A0A917ZXS3-F1
#
_entry.id   AF-A0A917ZXS3-F1
#
_cell.length_a   1.000
_cell.length_b   1.000
_cell.length_c   1.000
_cell.angle_alpha   90.00
_cell.angle_beta   90.00
_cell.angle_gamma   90.00
#
_symmetry.space_group_name_H-M   'P 1'
#
loop_
_entity.id
_entity.type
_entity.pdbx_description
1 polymer ?
#
loop_
_entity_poly.entity_id
_entity_poly.type
_entity_poly.pdbx_seq_one_letter_code
_entity_poly.pdbx_strand_id
1 'polypeptide(L)' 'MQPRPWPKVPELTTQVARAVAARGPYPLAMRVRDELGELFADAEFAEAFGAI' A
#
# COMPACT_ATOMS: atom_id res chain seq x y z
N MET A 1 -20.71 5.02 4.70
CA MET A 1 -20.20 3.93 3.84
C MET A 1 -19.29 3.05 4.68
N GLN A 2 -19.64 1.79 4.95
CA GLN A 2 -18.70 0.89 5.63
C GLN A 2 -17.73 0.30 4.60
N PRO A 3 -16.40 0.40 4.79
CA PRO A 3 -15.43 -0.20 3.89
C PRO A 3 -15.60 -1.73 3.94
N ARG A 4 -15.71 -2.34 2.76
CA ARG A 4 -15.74 -3.80 2.67
C ARG A 4 -14.33 -4.33 2.91
N PRO A 5 -14.18 -5.47 3.60
CA PRO A 5 -12.89 -6.11 3.75
C PRO A 5 -12.32 -6.44 2.37
N TRP A 6 -11.03 -6.19 2.20
CA TRP A 6 -10.34 -6.50 0.95
C TRP A 6 -10.41 -8.00 0.65
N PRO A 7 -10.55 -8.39 -0.63
CA PRO A 7 -10.49 -9.78 -1.01
C PRO A 7 -9.13 -10.36 -0.64
N LYS A 8 -9.13 -11.63 -0.20
CA LYS A 8 -7.89 -12.36 0.09
C LYS A 8 -7.05 -12.46 -1.18
N VAL A 9 -5.79 -12.04 -1.10
CA VAL A 9 -4.84 -12.17 -2.22
C VAL A 9 -4.51 -13.65 -2.44
N PRO A 10 -4.62 -14.18 -3.67
CA PRO A 10 -4.21 -15.55 -3.96
C PRO A 10 -2.73 -15.81 -3.66
N GLU A 11 -2.41 -17.00 -3.16
CA GLU A 11 -1.05 -17.36 -2.75
C GLU A 11 -0.04 -17.21 -3.91
N LEU A 12 -0.44 -17.60 -5.12
CA LEU A 12 0.37 -17.49 -6.34
C LEU A 12 0.73 -16.04 -6.65
N THR A 13 -0.20 -15.11 -6.46
CA THR A 13 0.03 -13.67 -6.67
C THR A 13 1.10 -13.16 -5.70
N THR A 14 1.03 -13.55 -4.43
CA THR A 14 2.04 -13.19 -3.42
C THR A 14 3.42 -13.73 -3.79
N GLN A 15 3.50 -14.99 -4.22
CA GLN A 15 4.77 -15.62 -4.61
C GLN A 15 5.41 -14.95 -5.83
N VAL A 16 4.62 -14.68 -6.88
CA VAL A 16 5.09 -14.00 -8.09
C VAL A 16 5.53 -12.56 -7.79
N ALA A 17 4.75 -11.81 -7.01
CA ALA A 17 5.11 -10.45 -6.62
C ALA A 17 6.46 -10.41 -5.88
N ARG A 18 6.70 -11.36 -4.96
CA ARG A 18 7.99 -11.47 -4.24
C ARG A 18 9.15 -11.85 -5.17
N ALA A 19 8.94 -12.83 -6.05
CA ALA A 19 9.96 -13.27 -6.99
C ALA A 19 10.35 -12.16 -7.99
N VAL A 20 9.38 -11.36 -8.44
CA VAL A 20 9.62 -10.21 -9.33
C VAL A 20 10.31 -9.07 -8.58
N ALA A 21 9.90 -8.78 -7.34
CA ALA A 21 10.57 -7.78 -6.50
C ALA A 21 12.04 -8.12 -6.23
N ALA A 22 12.38 -9.41 -6.13
CA ALA A 22 13.76 -9.88 -5.94
C ALA A 22 14.62 -9.81 -7.22
N ARG A 23 14.04 -9.54 -8.39
CA ARG A 23 14.71 -9.62 -9.70
C ARG A 23 15.08 -8.26 -10.31
N GLY A 24 14.78 -7.16 -9.62
CA GLY A 24 14.98 -5.81 -10.17
C GLY A 24 15.41 -4.79 -9.11
N PRO A 25 15.69 -3.55 -9.53
CA PRO A 25 15.95 -2.46 -8.59
C PRO A 25 14.74 -2.25 -7.68
N TYR A 26 14.99 -1.70 -6.48
CA TYR A 26 13.97 -1.53 -5.45
C TYR A 26 12.67 -0.91 -6.04
N PRO A 27 11.52 -1.61 -5.94
CA PRO A 27 10.29 -1.22 -6.63
C PRO A 27 9.94 0.24 -6.35
N LEU A 28 9.59 1.00 -7.38
CA LEU A 28 9.32 2.44 -7.23
C LEU A 28 8.29 2.72 -6.14
N ALA A 29 7.21 1.94 -6.07
CA ALA A 29 6.20 2.08 -5.02
C ALA A 29 6.76 1.89 -3.60
N MET A 30 7.69 0.94 -3.41
CA MET A 30 8.33 0.72 -2.12
C MET A 30 9.31 1.85 -1.79
N ARG A 31 10.06 2.33 -2.78
CA ARG A 31 10.99 3.46 -2.61
C ARG A 31 10.26 4.75 -2.26
N VAL A 32 9.18 5.03 -2.99
CA VAL A 32 8.27 6.16 -2.73
C VAL A 32 7.75 6.07 -1.30
N ARG A 33 7.25 4.91 -0.86
CA ARG A 33 6.78 4.73 0.52
C ARG A 33 7.89 4.96 1.55
N ASP A 34 9.07 4.40 1.32
CA ASP A 34 10.17 4.51 2.28
C ASP A 34 10.78 5.92 2.33
N GLU A 35 10.80 6.64 1.21
CA GLU A 35 11.28 8.03 1.12
C GLU A 35 10.25 9.04 1.66
N LEU A 36 8.96 8.82 1.40
CA LEU A 36 7.89 9.71 1.88
C LEU A 36 7.48 9.42 3.33
N GLY A 37 7.70 8.20 3.82
CA GLY A 37 7.32 7.81 5.17
C GLY A 37 5.80 7.87 5.41
N GLU A 38 5.40 8.09 6.66
CA GLU A 38 4.01 8.38 7.01
C GLU A 38 3.66 9.80 6.54
N LEU A 39 2.65 9.91 5.68
CA LEU A 39 2.23 11.20 5.10
C LEU A 39 1.20 11.93 5.96
N PHE A 40 0.31 11.17 6.60
CA PHE A 40 -0.73 11.68 7.49
C PHE A 40 -0.93 10.67 8.60
N ALA A 41 -1.04 11.15 9.83
CA ALA A 41 -1.66 10.35 10.88
C ALA A 41 -3.14 10.12 10.55
N ASP A 42 -3.73 9.03 11.04
CA ASP A 42 -5.13 8.66 10.76
C ASP A 42 -6.12 9.82 11.00
N ALA A 43 -5.88 10.63 12.04
CA ALA A 43 -6.69 11.80 12.36
C ALA A 43 -6.55 12.93 11.31
N GLU A 44 -5.32 13.21 10.88
CA GLU A 44 -5.03 14.25 9.87
C GLU A 44 -5.60 13.86 8.51
N PHE A 45 -5.51 12.58 8.15
CA PHE A 45 -6.10 12.05 6.92
C PHE A 45 -7.62 12.18 6.93
N ALA A 46 -8.27 11.82 8.05
CA ALA A 46 -9.72 11.94 8.20
C ALA A 46 -10.19 13.40 8.17
N GLU A 47 -9.42 14.33 8.72
CA GLU A 47 -9.72 15.75 8.64
C GLU A 47 -9.59 16.29 7.20
N ALA A 48 -8.51 15.93 6.50
CA ALA A 48 -8.24 16.44 5.16
C ALA A 48 -9.13 15.83 4.07
N PHE A 49 -9.51 14.55 4.20
CA PHE A 49 -10.18 13.78 3.14
C PHE A 49 -11.47 13.07 3.59
N GLY A 50 -11.86 13.15 4.86
CA GLY A 50 -13.03 12.45 5.41
C GLY A 50 -14.37 13.14 5.17
N ALA A 51 -14.38 14.31 4.55
CA ALA A 51 -15.62 14.99 4.15
C ALA A 51 -16.24 14.30 2.93
N ILE A 52 -17.46 13.78 3.11
CA ILE A 52 -18.38 13.31 2.07
C ILE A 52 -19.46 14.37 1.88
#